data_AF-A0A0K8PGR1-F1
#
_entry.id   AF-A0A0K8PGR1-F1
#
_cell.length_a   1.000
_cell.length_b   1.000
_cell.length_c   1.000
_cell.angle_alpha   90.00
_cell.angle_beta   90.00
_cell.angle_gamma   90.00
#
_symmetry.space_group_name_H-M   'P 1'
#
loop_
_entity.id
_entity.type
_entity.pdbx_description
1 polymer ?
#
loop_
_entity_poly.entity_id
_entity_poly.type
_entity_poly.pdbx_seq_one_letter_code
_entity_poly.pdbx_strand_id
1 'polypeptide(L)' 'MPKFKLTATSRTGQKVNPLGGSTDSVTVYSQADLDRRVKAAKTDPRDLDVKVERLS' A
#
# COMPACT_ATOMS: atom_id res chain seq x y z
N MET A 1 -3.73 -13.34 -12.64
CA MET A 1 -2.71 -13.61 -11.61
C MET A 1 -2.33 -12.29 -10.94
N PRO A 2 -2.07 -12.26 -9.62
CA PRO A 2 -1.58 -11.07 -8.92
C PRO A 2 -0.19 -10.71 -9.45
N LYS A 3 0.01 -9.43 -9.80
CA LYS A 3 1.27 -8.96 -10.42
C LYS A 3 2.20 -8.32 -9.41
N PHE A 4 1.65 -7.73 -8.36
CA PHE A 4 2.39 -7.01 -7.34
C PHE A 4 1.83 -7.27 -5.94
N LYS A 5 2.69 -7.16 -4.94
CA LYS A 5 2.32 -6.99 -3.54
C LYS A 5 2.69 -5.57 -3.14
N LEU A 6 1.70 -4.82 -2.66
CA LEU A 6 1.87 -3.47 -2.15
C LEU A 6 1.77 -3.54 -0.64
N THR A 7 2.83 -3.18 0.06
CA THR A 7 2.85 -3.05 1.52
C THR A 7 2.91 -1.57 1.87
N ALA A 8 2.02 -1.11 2.74
CA ALA A 8 1.99 0.26 3.25
C ALA A 8 2.19 0.25 4.77
N THR A 9 3.09 1.09 5.25
CA THR A 9 3.41 1.27 6.67
C THR A 9 3.21 2.74 7.05
N SER A 10 2.34 3.00 8.01
CA SER A 10 2.12 4.32 8.58
C SER A 10 3.27 4.73 9.49
N ARG A 11 3.93 5.84 9.18
CA ARG A 11 4.99 6.42 10.02
C ARG A 11 4.45 7.15 11.24
N THR A 12 3.18 7.55 11.19
CA THR A 12 2.48 8.20 12.32
C THR A 12 1.95 7.19 13.35
N GLY A 13 2.09 5.88 13.11
CA GLY A 13 1.51 4.83 13.94
C GLY A 13 -0.01 4.66 13.79
N GLN A 14 -0.67 5.49 12.97
CA GLN A 14 -2.08 5.35 12.66
C GLN A 14 -2.34 4.06 11.88
N LYS A 15 -3.50 3.43 12.10
CA LYS A 15 -3.89 2.22 11.38
C LYS A 15 -4.03 2.48 9.89
N VAL A 16 -3.40 1.63 9.07
CA VAL A 16 -3.53 1.68 7.60
C VAL A 16 -4.86 1.09 7.16
N ASN A 17 -5.33 0.06 7.88
CA ASN A 17 -6.61 -0.60 7.69
C ASN A 17 -7.35 -0.65 9.04
N PRO A 18 -8.65 -0.33 9.11
CA PRO A 18 -9.42 -0.39 10.35
C PRO A 18 -9.33 -1.73 11.10
N LEU A 19 -9.23 -2.83 10.36
CA LEU A 19 -9.12 -4.19 10.90
C LEU A 19 -7.67 -4.64 11.14
N GLY A 20 -6.69 -3.85 10.71
CA GLY A 20 -5.27 -4.18 10.75
C GLY A 20 -4.47 -3.30 11.72
N GLY A 21 -3.16 -3.32 11.50
CA GLY A 21 -2.19 -2.50 12.23
C GLY A 21 -1.79 -1.23 11.48
N SER A 22 -0.70 -0.63 11.94
CA SER A 22 0.00 0.45 11.23
C SER A 22 0.73 -0.04 9.97
N THR A 23 0.74 -1.33 9.70
CA THR A 23 1.25 -1.92 8.45
C THR A 23 0.18 -2.82 7.86
N ASP A 24 -0.06 -2.71 6.56
CA ASP A 24 -0.97 -3.59 5.81
C ASP A 24 -0.38 -3.91 4.43
N SER A 25 -0.81 -5.02 3.83
CA SER A 25 -0.39 -5.41 2.48
C SER A 25 -1.55 -5.91 1.63
N VAL A 26 -1.52 -5.59 0.34
CA VAL A 26 -2.55 -5.94 -0.64
C VAL A 26 -1.92 -6.43 -1.95
N THR A 27 -2.53 -7.43 -2.56
CA THR A 27 -2.15 -7.88 -3.90
C THR A 27 -2.79 -6.99 -4.96
N VAL A 28 -2.00 -6.62 -5.97
CA VAL A 28 -2.42 -5.75 -7.07
C VAL A 28 -2.24 -6.49 -8.39
N TYR A 29 -3.26 -6.40 -9.24
CA TYR A 29 -3.38 -7.23 -10.45
C TYR A 29 -3.05 -6.49 -11.75
N SER A 30 -2.89 -5.16 -11.71
CA SER A 30 -2.56 -4.33 -12.87
C SER A 30 -1.63 -3.16 -12.50
N GLN A 31 -0.87 -2.66 -13.47
CA GLN A 31 0.02 -1.50 -13.27
C GLN A 31 -0.80 -0.24 -12.95
N ALA A 32 -1.92 -0.02 -13.64
CA ALA A 32 -2.78 1.14 -13.41
C ALA A 32 -3.34 1.20 -11.97
N ASP A 33 -3.72 0.05 -11.40
CA ASP A 33 -4.17 0.02 -10.00
C ASP A 33 -3.01 0.26 -9.02
N LEU A 34 -1.82 -0.25 -9.34
CA LEU A 34 -0.62 0.01 -8.54
C LEU A 34 -0.31 1.51 -8.50
N ASP A 35 -0.26 2.16 -9.66
CA ASP A 35 0.05 3.59 -9.77
C ASP A 35 -0.98 4.44 -9.04
N ARG A 36 -2.27 4.09 -9.14
CA ARG A 36 -3.36 4.74 -8.39
C ARG A 36 -3.14 4.66 -6.88
N ARG A 37 -2.80 3.47 -6.36
CA ARG A 37 -2.58 3.24 -4.93
C ARG A 37 -1.34 3.94 -4.40
N VAL A 38 -0.23 3.88 -5.15
CA VAL A 38 1.02 4.59 -4.80
C VAL A 38 0.78 6.10 -4.78
N LYS A 39 0.03 6.65 -5.75
CA LYS A 39 -0.31 8.08 -5.76
C LYS A 39 -1.17 8.48 -4.56
N ALA A 40 -2.18 7.67 -4.22
CA ALA A 40 -3.03 7.93 -3.04
C ALA A 40 -2.22 7.92 -1.74
N ALA A 41 -1.28 6.98 -1.60
CA ALA A 41 -0.44 6.88 -0.41
C ALA A 41 0.47 8.10 -0.19
N LYS A 42 0.95 8.75 -1.26
CA LYS A 42 1.78 9.97 -1.17
C LYS A 42 1.06 11.17 -0.57
N THR A 43 -0.27 11.22 -0.68
CA THR A 43 -1.09 12.32 -0.16
C THR A 43 -1.86 11.92 1.09
N ASP A 44 -1.58 10.73 1.65
CA ASP A 44 -2.30 10.22 2.80
C ASP A 44 -1.82 10.93 4.08
N PRO A 45 -2.73 11.45 4.92
CA PRO A 45 -2.36 12.15 6.16
C PRO A 45 -1.63 11.27 7.17
N ARG A 46 -1.64 9.94 6.99
CA ARG A 46 -0.95 8.97 7.87
C ARG A 46 0.56 8.87 7.62
N ASP A 47 1.09 9.58 6.62
CA ASP A 47 2.49 9.50 6.17
C ASP A 47 2.90 8.05 5.88
N LEU A 48 2.37 7.51 4.78
CA LEU A 48 2.53 6.10 4.43
C LEU A 48 3.85 5.86 3.68
N ASP A 49 4.69 4.99 4.26
CA ASP A 49 5.83 4.37 3.59
C ASP A 49 5.37 3.16 2.79
N VAL A 50 5.63 3.16 1.49
CA VAL A 50 5.09 2.15 0.57
C VAL A 50 6.21 1.34 -0.07
N LYS A 51 6.11 0.01 0.06
CA LYS A 51 6.99 -0.97 -0.58
C LYS A 51 6.22 -1.76 -1.63
N VAL A 52 6.78 -1.84 -2.84
CA VAL A 52 6.22 -2.62 -3.95
C VAL A 52 7.12 -3.81 -4.22
N GLU A 53 6.53 -5.00 -4.26
CA GLU A 53 7.19 -6.24 -4.67
C GLU A 53 6.47 -6.80 -5.91
N ARG A 54 7.22 -7.23 -6.92
CA ARG A 54 6.65 -7.81 -8.14
C ARG A 54 6.57 -9.33 -7.98
N LEU A 55 5.38 -9.90 -8.20
CA LEU A 55 5.08 -11.30 -7.90
C LEU A 55 5.14 -12.26 -9.11
N SER A 56 5.44 -11.74 -10.30
CA SER A 56 5.43 -12.44 -11.61
C SER A 56 4.07 -12.96 -12.09
#